data_AF-A0A559MJS5-F1
#
_entry.id   AF-A0A559MJS5-F1
#
_cell.length_a   1.000
_cell.length_b   1.000
_cell.length_c   1.000
_cell.angle_alpha   90.00
_cell.angle_beta   90.00
_cell.angle_gamma   90.00
#
_symmetry.space_group_name_H-M   'P 1'
#
loop_
_entity.id
_entity.type
_entity.pdbx_description
1 polymer ?
#
loop_
_entity_poly.entity_id
_entity_poly.type
_entity_poly.pdbx_seq_one_letter_code
_entity_poly.pdbx_strand_id
1 'polypeptide(L)'
;MFIGAEPNEIDCGPYEGLKLFNNESSIALELMQSLSPGLQSQAQLYKKMHDPAMPKDRWHPADQRHLGGAFQDNRVIPYEGIQATALPAKQKKLLLSVVASFLEILPDAVLISRMRQIETFLEETYFCWIGGFGNEDPFYYRIQSPVICVEFDHHAGVFLLNSEPAKCHVHTILRTPNGNDYGKEWLRIFRAEKRNVGSSMS
;
A
#
# COMPACT_ATOMS: atom_id res chain seq x y z
N MET A 1 -7.52 5.49 3.89
CA MET A 1 -8.59 4.77 3.16
C MET A 1 -8.27 3.29 3.21
N PHE A 2 -9.28 2.46 3.46
CA PHE A 2 -9.17 1.01 3.39
C PHE A 2 -10.21 0.52 2.39
N ILE A 3 -9.80 -0.33 1.45
CA ILE A 3 -10.72 -1.04 0.57
C ILE A 3 -10.29 -2.50 0.59
N GLY A 4 -11.23 -3.42 0.80
CA GLY A 4 -10.96 -4.85 0.80
C GLY A 4 -12.08 -5.62 0.10
N ALA A 5 -11.77 -6.83 -0.34
CA ALA A 5 -12.75 -7.78 -0.88
C ALA A 5 -12.43 -9.21 -0.43
N GLU A 6 -13.50 -9.92 -0.05
CA GLU A 6 -13.54 -11.38 0.16
C GLU A 6 -14.98 -11.85 -0.16
N PRO A 7 -15.21 -12.68 -1.20
CA PRO A 7 -14.30 -13.03 -2.29
C PRO A 7 -14.05 -11.84 -3.24
N ASN A 8 -12.93 -11.87 -3.98
CA ASN A 8 -12.59 -10.84 -4.97
C ASN A 8 -13.09 -11.15 -6.39
N GLU A 9 -13.76 -12.28 -6.61
CA GLU A 9 -14.35 -12.70 -7.88
C GLU A 9 -15.83 -13.08 -7.69
N ILE A 10 -16.65 -12.78 -8.69
CA ILE A 10 -18.03 -13.26 -8.77
C ILE A 10 -18.04 -14.50 -9.68
N ASP A 11 -18.28 -15.67 -9.09
CA ASP A 11 -18.14 -16.95 -9.78
C ASP A 11 -19.38 -17.37 -10.60
N CYS A 12 -20.52 -16.69 -10.45
CA CYS A 12 -21.75 -16.98 -11.19
C CYS A 12 -22.75 -15.80 -11.22
N GLY A 13 -23.69 -15.85 -12.17
CA GLY A 13 -24.78 -14.89 -12.30
C GLY A 13 -24.49 -13.74 -13.27
N PRO A 14 -25.30 -12.66 -13.29
CA PRO A 14 -25.21 -11.60 -14.30
C PRO A 14 -23.91 -10.79 -14.26
N TYR A 15 -23.08 -10.96 -13.24
CA TYR A 15 -21.78 -10.31 -13.06
C TYR A 15 -20.62 -11.30 -12.99
N GLU A 16 -20.81 -12.54 -13.48
CA GLU A 16 -19.78 -13.57 -13.54
C GLU A 16 -18.48 -13.06 -14.19
N GLY A 17 -17.35 -13.32 -13.54
CA GLY A 17 -16.01 -12.89 -13.96
C GLY A 17 -15.61 -11.46 -13.56
N LEU A 18 -16.47 -10.71 -12.87
CA LEU A 18 -16.09 -9.43 -12.28
C LEU A 18 -15.07 -9.68 -11.15
N LYS A 19 -13.88 -9.09 -11.29
CA LYS A 19 -12.81 -9.16 -10.29
C LYS A 19 -12.48 -7.79 -9.74
N LEU A 20 -12.52 -7.64 -8.43
CA LEU A 20 -12.08 -6.45 -7.72
C LEU A 20 -10.57 -6.55 -7.43
N PHE A 21 -9.86 -5.41 -7.43
CA PHE A 21 -8.42 -5.30 -7.15
C PHE A 21 -7.48 -5.96 -8.18
N ASN A 22 -7.97 -6.20 -9.39
CA ASN A 22 -7.15 -6.78 -10.45
C ASN A 22 -5.93 -5.90 -10.79
N ASN A 23 -6.09 -4.57 -10.86
CA ASN A 23 -5.00 -3.69 -11.25
C ASN A 23 -3.92 -3.61 -10.15
N GLU A 24 -4.34 -3.38 -8.90
CA GLU A 24 -3.47 -3.30 -7.72
C GLU A 24 -2.65 -4.57 -7.52
N SER A 25 -3.25 -5.73 -7.77
CA SER A 25 -2.59 -7.03 -7.62
C SER A 25 -1.73 -7.39 -8.84
N SER A 26 -2.27 -7.28 -10.06
CA SER A 26 -1.59 -7.72 -11.28
C SER A 26 -0.42 -6.82 -11.67
N ILE A 27 -0.55 -5.48 -11.57
CA ILE A 27 0.52 -4.55 -11.93
C ILE A 27 1.67 -4.66 -10.93
N ALA A 28 1.36 -4.86 -9.64
CA ALA A 28 2.39 -5.05 -8.62
C ALA A 28 3.11 -6.39 -8.77
N LEU A 29 2.39 -7.45 -9.14
CA LEU A 29 2.99 -8.74 -9.46
C LEU A 29 3.86 -8.64 -10.72
N GLU A 30 3.42 -7.95 -11.78
CA GLU A 30 4.23 -7.68 -12.98
C GLU A 30 5.50 -6.91 -12.60
N LEU A 31 5.39 -5.88 -11.76
CA LEU A 31 6.54 -5.14 -11.25
C LEU A 31 7.54 -6.10 -10.61
N MET A 32 7.14 -6.90 -9.62
CA MET A 32 8.02 -7.82 -8.90
C MET A 32 8.63 -8.90 -9.82
N GLN A 33 7.82 -9.50 -10.70
CA GLN A 33 8.27 -10.53 -11.64
C GLN A 33 9.22 -9.99 -12.72
N SER A 34 9.10 -8.70 -13.08
CA SER A 34 9.96 -8.07 -14.09
C SER A 34 11.32 -7.61 -13.57
N LEU A 35 11.55 -7.63 -12.25
CA LEU A 35 12.82 -7.27 -11.64
C LEU A 35 13.89 -8.33 -11.90
N SER A 36 15.15 -7.91 -12.01
CA SER A 36 16.27 -8.87 -12.02
C SER A 36 16.36 -9.58 -10.66
N PRO A 37 16.96 -10.79 -10.58
CA PRO A 37 17.06 -11.51 -9.31
C PRO A 37 17.72 -10.72 -8.17
N GLY A 38 18.70 -9.86 -8.51
CA GLY A 38 19.35 -8.98 -7.54
C GLY A 38 18.43 -7.88 -7.00
N LEU A 39 17.54 -7.32 -7.84
CA LEU A 39 16.56 -6.32 -7.41
C LEU A 39 15.37 -6.97 -6.69
N GLN A 40 14.93 -8.16 -7.12
CA GLN A 40 13.94 -8.97 -6.40
C GLN A 40 14.39 -9.25 -4.96
N SER A 41 15.66 -9.63 -4.78
CA SER A 41 16.23 -9.89 -3.45
C SER A 41 16.30 -8.64 -2.58
N GLN A 42 16.47 -7.45 -3.17
CA GLN A 42 16.45 -6.18 -2.43
C GLN A 42 15.03 -5.74 -2.06
N ALA A 43 14.04 -6.01 -2.92
CA ALA A 43 12.64 -5.70 -2.65
C ALA A 43 12.02 -6.67 -1.64
N GLN A 44 12.35 -7.96 -1.72
CA GLN A 44 11.75 -9.02 -0.89
C GLN A 44 12.35 -9.06 0.51
N LEU A 45 11.56 -8.63 1.51
CA LEU A 45 11.97 -8.64 2.92
C LEU A 45 11.91 -10.05 3.52
N TYR A 46 10.84 -10.79 3.20
CA TYR A 46 10.58 -12.13 3.72
C TYR A 46 9.99 -13.01 2.63
N LYS A 47 10.37 -14.29 2.63
CA LYS A 47 9.93 -15.24 1.59
C LYS A 47 8.57 -15.84 1.90
N LYS A 48 8.21 -15.94 3.18
CA LYS A 48 6.93 -16.48 3.63
C LYS A 48 5.99 -15.37 4.07
N MET A 49 4.69 -15.59 3.89
CA MET A 49 3.65 -14.67 4.39
C MET A 49 3.61 -14.60 5.93
N HIS A 50 4.09 -15.64 6.61
CA HIS A 50 4.39 -15.63 8.03
C HIS A 50 5.79 -16.26 8.21
N ASP A 51 6.81 -15.41 8.14
CA ASP A 51 8.20 -15.85 8.15
C ASP A 51 8.76 -15.83 9.59
N PRO A 52 9.43 -16.90 10.07
CA PRO A 52 10.02 -16.93 11.41
C PRO A 52 11.04 -15.82 11.70
N ALA A 53 11.62 -15.21 10.65
CA ALA A 53 12.53 -14.08 10.78
C ALA A 53 11.81 -12.72 10.97
N MET A 54 10.49 -12.67 10.87
CA MET A 54 9.73 -11.45 11.09
C MET A 54 9.81 -11.01 12.56
N PRO A 55 10.01 -9.71 12.85
CA PRO A 55 9.91 -9.21 14.21
C PRO A 55 8.46 -9.30 14.69
N LYS A 56 8.28 -9.30 16.02
CA LYS A 56 6.99 -9.50 16.68
C LYS A 56 5.90 -8.50 16.24
N ASP A 57 6.29 -7.30 15.82
CA ASP A 57 5.40 -6.21 15.41
C ASP A 57 5.13 -6.16 13.89
N ARG A 58 5.70 -7.10 13.11
CA ARG A 58 5.44 -7.23 11.66
C ARG A 58 4.11 -7.91 11.36
N TRP A 59 3.63 -8.76 12.25
CA TRP A 59 2.39 -9.51 12.06
C TRP A 59 1.41 -9.25 13.21
N HIS A 60 0.17 -8.90 12.87
CA HIS A 60 -0.93 -8.70 13.81
C HIS A 60 -2.09 -9.65 13.48
N PRO A 61 -2.76 -10.29 14.46
CA PRO A 61 -3.88 -11.19 14.15
C PRO A 61 -5.02 -10.55 13.34
N ALA A 62 -5.28 -9.25 13.53
CA ALA A 62 -6.36 -8.56 12.83
C ALA A 62 -5.90 -7.88 11.53
N ASP A 63 -4.70 -7.29 11.51
CA ASP A 63 -4.19 -6.51 10.36
C ASP A 63 -3.20 -7.32 9.49
N GLN A 64 -2.89 -8.55 9.89
CA GLN A 64 -1.86 -9.42 9.30
C GLN A 64 -0.56 -8.66 9.07
N ARG A 65 -0.14 -8.40 7.82
CA ARG A 65 1.14 -7.72 7.54
C ARG A 65 0.99 -6.21 7.36
N HIS A 66 -0.23 -5.66 7.39
CA HIS A 66 -0.45 -4.22 7.28
C HIS A 66 0.12 -3.47 8.49
N LEU A 67 0.91 -2.43 8.22
CA LEU A 67 1.47 -1.56 9.26
C LEU A 67 0.65 -0.28 9.46
N GLY A 68 -0.08 0.16 8.44
CA GLY A 68 -1.00 1.30 8.43
C GLY A 68 -2.46 0.92 8.70
N GLY A 69 -2.69 -0.26 9.28
CA GLY A 69 -4.00 -0.85 9.63
C GLY A 69 -4.84 -0.06 10.63
N ALA A 70 -5.85 -0.71 11.20
CA ALA A 70 -6.72 -0.08 12.19
C ALA A 70 -5.92 0.37 13.41
N PHE A 71 -6.27 1.54 13.98
CA PHE A 71 -5.61 2.13 15.15
C PHE A 71 -4.12 2.49 14.99
N GLN A 72 -3.57 2.47 13.76
CA GLN A 72 -2.17 2.83 13.46
C GLN A 72 -2.02 4.26 12.91
N ASP A 73 -2.88 5.20 13.33
CA ASP A 73 -2.86 6.56 12.80
C ASP A 73 -1.54 7.27 13.06
N ASN A 74 -0.94 7.85 12.02
CA ASN A 74 0.36 8.53 12.08
C ASN A 74 1.50 7.63 12.59
N ARG A 75 1.36 6.29 12.51
CA ARG A 75 2.49 5.40 12.79
C ARG A 75 3.66 5.79 11.89
N VAL A 76 4.82 6.02 12.50
CA VAL A 76 6.07 6.17 11.76
C VAL A 76 6.50 4.78 11.33
N ILE A 77 6.32 4.50 10.03
CA ILE A 77 6.70 3.22 9.42
C ILE A 77 8.07 3.41 8.77
N PRO A 78 9.11 2.64 9.14
CA PRO A 78 10.40 2.70 8.47
C PRO A 78 10.27 2.43 6.96
N TYR A 79 11.09 3.11 6.15
CA TYR A 79 11.23 2.79 4.74
C TYR A 79 12.00 1.48 4.58
N GLU A 80 11.52 0.61 3.69
CA GLU A 80 12.04 -0.75 3.55
C GLU A 80 12.09 -1.17 2.08
N GLY A 81 12.94 -2.14 1.78
CA GLY A 81 13.08 -2.70 0.45
C GLY A 81 13.94 -1.82 -0.47
N ILE A 82 13.56 -1.77 -1.73
CA ILE A 82 14.33 -1.10 -2.77
C ILE A 82 13.84 0.34 -3.00
N GLN A 83 14.78 1.27 -3.09
CA GLN A 83 14.50 2.66 -3.45
C GLN A 83 14.13 2.76 -4.95
N ALA A 84 13.13 3.56 -5.29
CA ALA A 84 12.61 3.65 -6.65
C ALA A 84 13.67 4.15 -7.65
N THR A 85 14.66 4.92 -7.21
CA THR A 85 15.80 5.37 -8.03
C THR A 85 16.63 4.23 -8.60
N ALA A 86 16.75 3.11 -7.88
CA ALA A 86 17.45 1.90 -8.30
C ALA A 86 16.67 1.08 -9.34
N LEU A 87 15.38 1.36 -9.53
CA LEU A 87 14.57 0.67 -10.54
C LEU A 87 14.90 1.19 -11.96
N PRO A 88 14.94 0.30 -12.98
CA PRO A 88 15.00 0.73 -14.36
C PRO A 88 13.73 1.49 -14.77
N ALA A 89 13.82 2.26 -15.86
CA ALA A 89 12.74 3.16 -16.28
C ALA A 89 11.39 2.47 -16.49
N LYS A 90 11.38 1.22 -16.99
CA LYS A 90 10.15 0.44 -17.16
C LYS A 90 9.49 0.13 -15.80
N GLN A 91 10.27 -0.33 -14.83
CA GLN A 91 9.79 -0.67 -13.49
C GLN A 91 9.38 0.57 -12.68
N LYS A 92 10.04 1.72 -12.88
CA LYS A 92 9.57 3.00 -12.32
C LYS A 92 8.15 3.34 -12.79
N LYS A 93 7.87 3.13 -14.08
CA LYS A 93 6.51 3.34 -14.63
C LYS A 93 5.51 2.37 -14.01
N LEU A 94 5.84 1.08 -13.90
CA LEU A 94 4.99 0.09 -13.24
C LEU A 94 4.71 0.47 -11.78
N LEU A 95 5.73 0.90 -11.02
CA LEU A 95 5.58 1.37 -9.65
C LEU A 95 4.59 2.55 -9.56
N LEU A 96 4.71 3.54 -10.45
CA LEU A 96 3.76 4.66 -10.49
C LEU A 96 2.35 4.23 -10.93
N SER A 97 2.23 3.25 -11.82
CA SER A 97 0.95 2.66 -12.20
C SER A 97 0.27 1.94 -11.04
N VAL A 98 1.03 1.21 -10.21
CA VAL A 98 0.49 0.64 -8.96
C VAL A 98 -0.01 1.76 -8.05
N VAL A 99 0.75 2.84 -7.86
CA VAL A 99 0.29 3.95 -7.01
C VAL A 99 -0.98 4.62 -7.57
N ALA A 100 -1.06 4.78 -8.90
CA ALA A 100 -2.20 5.39 -9.56
C ALA A 100 -3.49 4.58 -9.34
N SER A 101 -3.43 3.23 -9.34
CA SER A 101 -4.63 2.40 -9.14
C SER A 101 -5.30 2.64 -7.79
N PHE A 102 -4.51 2.88 -6.72
CA PHE A 102 -5.05 3.23 -5.40
C PHE A 102 -5.74 4.60 -5.36
N LEU A 103 -5.48 5.44 -6.36
CA LEU A 103 -5.96 6.81 -6.44
C LEU A 103 -7.06 7.00 -7.50
N GLU A 104 -7.47 5.94 -8.20
CA GLU A 104 -8.49 5.97 -9.27
C GLU A 104 -9.85 6.50 -8.79
N ILE A 105 -10.12 6.46 -7.48
CA ILE A 105 -11.32 7.05 -6.87
C ILE A 105 -11.35 8.59 -6.92
N LEU A 106 -10.19 9.24 -7.14
CA LEU A 106 -10.08 10.69 -7.19
C LEU A 106 -10.55 11.22 -8.56
N PRO A 107 -11.19 12.41 -8.60
CA PRO A 107 -11.47 13.08 -9.87
C PRO A 107 -10.20 13.36 -10.67
N ASP A 108 -10.25 13.28 -12.00
CA ASP A 108 -9.08 13.34 -12.90
C ASP A 108 -8.09 14.48 -12.59
N ALA A 109 -8.59 15.70 -12.40
CA ALA A 109 -7.74 16.85 -12.11
C ALA A 109 -6.99 16.70 -10.78
N VAL A 110 -7.65 16.11 -9.76
CA VAL A 110 -7.06 15.83 -8.45
C VAL A 110 -6.06 14.68 -8.56
N LEU A 111 -6.40 13.61 -9.29
CA LEU A 111 -5.50 12.49 -9.55
C LEU A 111 -4.20 12.96 -10.22
N ILE A 112 -4.29 13.75 -11.30
CA ILE A 112 -3.13 14.30 -12.01
C ILE A 112 -2.26 15.14 -11.06
N SER A 113 -2.87 16.02 -10.26
CA SER A 113 -2.13 16.82 -9.29
C SER A 113 -1.46 15.96 -8.22
N ARG A 114 -2.14 14.92 -7.74
CA ARG A 114 -1.64 14.01 -6.72
C ARG A 114 -0.48 13.17 -7.22
N MET A 115 -0.57 12.64 -8.45
CA MET A 115 0.51 11.89 -9.09
C MET A 115 1.74 12.76 -9.34
N ARG A 116 1.57 13.99 -9.81
CA ARG A 116 2.69 14.94 -9.96
C ARG A 116 3.44 15.17 -8.65
N GLN A 117 2.70 15.35 -7.54
CA GLN A 117 3.31 15.48 -6.22
C GLN A 117 4.07 14.21 -5.80
N ILE A 118 3.52 13.03 -6.06
CA ILE A 118 4.19 11.76 -5.72
C ILE A 118 5.48 11.61 -6.52
N GLU A 119 5.46 11.95 -7.80
CA GLU A 119 6.64 11.89 -8.67
C GLU A 119 7.79 12.78 -8.20
N THR A 120 7.52 13.93 -7.54
CA THR A 120 8.60 14.77 -6.98
C THR A 120 9.33 14.11 -5.81
N PHE A 121 8.74 13.08 -5.19
CA PHE A 121 9.34 12.31 -4.09
C PHE A 121 9.82 10.92 -4.54
N LEU A 122 10.01 10.70 -5.85
CA LEU A 122 10.47 9.39 -6.34
C LEU A 122 11.85 9.00 -5.76
N GLU A 123 12.69 9.98 -5.47
CA GLU A 123 13.98 9.75 -4.80
C GLU A 123 13.83 9.25 -3.37
N GLU A 124 12.72 9.53 -2.70
CA GLU A 124 12.43 9.08 -1.33
C GLU A 124 11.33 8.01 -1.32
N THR A 125 11.09 7.36 -2.46
CA THR A 125 10.06 6.32 -2.61
C THR A 125 10.70 4.94 -2.53
N TYR A 126 10.10 4.05 -1.74
CA TYR A 126 10.58 2.70 -1.50
C TYR A 126 9.50 1.67 -1.83
N PHE A 127 9.93 0.51 -2.33
CA PHE A 127 9.09 -0.64 -2.63
C PHE A 127 9.61 -1.87 -1.89
N CYS A 128 8.73 -2.52 -1.12
CA CYS A 128 9.05 -3.78 -0.46
C CYS A 128 7.99 -4.86 -0.70
N TRP A 129 8.42 -6.12 -0.60
CA TRP A 129 7.62 -7.30 -0.89
C TRP A 129 7.77 -8.37 0.21
N ILE A 130 6.71 -9.11 0.46
CA ILE A 130 6.68 -10.28 1.36
C ILE A 130 5.90 -11.40 0.66
N GLY A 131 6.39 -12.63 0.79
CA GLY A 131 5.73 -13.80 0.22
C GLY A 131 6.29 -14.20 -1.15
N GLY A 132 5.59 -15.11 -1.81
CA GLY A 132 5.95 -15.56 -3.15
C GLY A 132 5.61 -14.54 -4.22
N PHE A 133 5.95 -14.84 -5.46
CA PHE A 133 5.68 -13.98 -6.62
C PHE A 133 5.43 -14.79 -7.89
N GLY A 134 5.07 -16.07 -7.76
CA GLY A 134 4.43 -16.86 -8.79
C GLY A 134 2.99 -16.42 -9.02
N ASN A 135 2.40 -16.89 -10.12
CA ASN A 135 1.05 -16.49 -10.54
C ASN A 135 -0.03 -16.87 -9.52
N GLU A 136 0.21 -17.86 -8.65
CA GLU A 136 -0.72 -18.31 -7.63
C GLU A 136 -0.28 -17.96 -6.19
N ASP A 137 0.89 -17.34 -6.03
CA ASP A 137 1.44 -17.09 -4.70
C ASP A 137 0.73 -15.93 -3.98
N PRO A 138 0.37 -16.08 -2.69
CA PRO A 138 -0.04 -14.94 -1.87
C PRO A 138 1.17 -14.05 -1.59
N PHE A 139 0.89 -12.76 -1.43
CA PHE A 139 1.92 -11.75 -1.22
C PHE A 139 1.38 -10.53 -0.48
N TYR A 140 2.32 -9.79 0.11
CA TYR A 140 2.14 -8.42 0.57
C TYR A 140 3.15 -7.52 -0.15
N TYR A 141 2.76 -6.27 -0.39
CA TYR A 141 3.71 -5.24 -0.77
C TYR A 141 3.38 -3.89 -0.13
N ARG A 142 4.39 -3.02 -0.07
CA ARG A 142 4.23 -1.62 0.29
C ARG A 142 5.01 -0.72 -0.66
N ILE A 143 4.38 0.37 -1.09
CA ILE A 143 5.06 1.51 -1.73
C ILE A 143 4.89 2.70 -0.80
N GLN A 144 6.01 3.28 -0.38
CA GLN A 144 6.02 4.33 0.64
C GLN A 144 6.97 5.45 0.27
N SER A 145 6.54 6.68 0.48
CA SER A 145 7.32 7.92 0.37
C SER A 145 6.90 8.89 1.49
N PRO A 146 7.51 10.08 1.60
CA PRO A 146 7.07 11.09 2.55
C PRO A 146 5.61 11.53 2.37
N VAL A 147 5.04 11.37 1.16
CA VAL A 147 3.72 11.88 0.79
C VAL A 147 2.67 10.81 0.53
N ILE A 148 3.05 9.54 0.38
CA ILE A 148 2.08 8.44 0.17
C ILE A 148 2.58 7.14 0.80
N CYS A 149 1.66 6.35 1.35
CA CYS A 149 1.91 4.98 1.75
C CYS A 149 0.74 4.13 1.26
N VAL A 150 1.02 3.18 0.37
CA VAL A 150 0.07 2.17 -0.08
C VAL A 150 0.54 0.79 0.34
N GLU A 151 -0.36 0.01 0.92
CA GLU A 151 -0.13 -1.37 1.28
C GLU A 151 -1.18 -2.26 0.64
N PHE A 152 -0.76 -3.46 0.24
CA PHE A 152 -1.61 -4.52 -0.26
C PHE A 152 -1.23 -5.80 0.47
N ASP A 153 -2.23 -6.55 0.95
CA ASP A 153 -2.00 -7.83 1.61
C ASP A 153 -3.06 -8.85 1.18
N HIS A 154 -2.60 -10.04 0.80
CA HIS A 154 -3.44 -11.23 0.73
C HIS A 154 -3.62 -11.80 2.14
N HIS A 155 -4.83 -11.75 2.68
CA HIS A 155 -5.13 -12.22 4.03
C HIS A 155 -5.48 -13.72 4.06
N ALA A 156 -5.26 -14.37 5.21
CA ALA A 156 -5.95 -15.62 5.54
C ALA A 156 -7.48 -15.40 5.51
N GLY A 157 -8.24 -16.41 5.09
CA GLY A 157 -9.69 -16.30 4.95
C GLY A 157 -10.37 -16.03 6.28
N VAL A 158 -11.41 -15.20 6.24
CA VAL A 158 -12.31 -14.96 7.38
C VAL A 158 -13.68 -15.55 7.07
N PHE A 159 -14.16 -15.39 5.84
CA PHE A 159 -15.35 -16.08 5.32
C PHE A 159 -15.03 -17.43 4.69
N LEU A 160 -13.91 -17.54 3.99
CA LEU A 160 -13.42 -18.82 3.47
C LEU A 160 -12.60 -19.50 4.58
N LEU A 161 -12.82 -20.80 4.80
CA LEU A 161 -12.21 -21.58 5.91
C LEU A 161 -10.69 -21.80 5.77
N ASN A 162 -9.99 -21.06 4.91
CA ASN A 162 -8.54 -21.19 4.75
C ASN A 162 -7.80 -20.50 5.89
N SER A 163 -7.07 -21.29 6.69
CA SER A 163 -6.23 -20.81 7.78
C SER A 163 -4.97 -20.07 7.31
N GLU A 164 -4.62 -20.18 6.03
CA GLU A 164 -3.43 -19.58 5.43
C GLU A 164 -3.80 -18.51 4.38
N PRO A 165 -2.99 -17.47 4.19
CA PRO A 165 -3.17 -16.45 3.16
C PRO A 165 -3.43 -17.00 1.75
N ALA A 166 -4.44 -16.46 1.07
CA ALA A 166 -4.79 -16.85 -0.29
C ALA A 166 -5.18 -15.63 -1.14
N LYS A 167 -5.06 -15.75 -2.48
CA LYS A 167 -5.36 -14.65 -3.41
C LYS A 167 -6.80 -14.15 -3.41
N CYS A 168 -7.72 -14.91 -2.81
CA CYS A 168 -9.15 -14.63 -2.77
C CYS A 168 -9.57 -13.63 -1.68
N HIS A 169 -8.65 -13.24 -0.77
CA HIS A 169 -8.93 -12.28 0.29
C HIS A 169 -7.90 -11.15 0.26
N VAL A 170 -8.33 -9.97 -0.20
CA VAL A 170 -7.45 -8.82 -0.43
C VAL A 170 -7.82 -7.66 0.49
N HIS A 171 -6.81 -7.12 1.17
CA HIS A 171 -6.92 -5.90 1.96
C HIS A 171 -5.95 -4.85 1.41
N THR A 172 -6.44 -3.64 1.16
CA THR A 172 -5.62 -2.50 0.71
C THR A 172 -5.70 -1.34 1.69
N ILE A 173 -4.59 -0.63 1.83
CA ILE A 173 -4.49 0.57 2.66
C ILE A 173 -3.85 1.69 1.83
N LEU A 174 -4.46 2.87 1.87
CA LEU A 174 -3.89 4.12 1.37
C LEU A 174 -3.84 5.14 2.51
N ARG A 175 -2.65 5.65 2.81
CA ARG A 175 -2.38 6.67 3.84
C ARG A 175 -1.61 7.84 3.25
N THR A 176 -1.71 8.99 3.92
CA THR A 176 -0.84 10.14 3.68
C THR A 176 0.06 10.31 4.89
N PRO A 177 1.33 9.86 4.83
CA PRO A 177 2.21 9.78 5.98
C PRO A 177 2.47 11.14 6.68
N ASN A 178 3.14 11.07 7.83
CA ASN A 178 3.75 12.21 8.52
C ASN A 178 2.75 13.29 8.98
N GLY A 179 1.62 12.88 9.57
CA GLY A 179 0.65 13.80 10.18
C GLY A 179 -0.50 14.20 9.27
N ASN A 180 -0.43 13.85 7.98
CA ASN A 180 -1.47 14.16 7.01
C ASN A 180 -2.58 13.10 6.93
N ASP A 181 -2.55 12.08 7.79
CA ASP A 181 -3.65 11.12 7.91
C ASP A 181 -4.89 11.77 8.53
N TYR A 182 -6.04 11.52 7.90
CA TYR A 182 -7.37 11.96 8.36
C TYR A 182 -7.45 13.46 8.71
N GLY A 183 -6.68 14.30 8.02
CA GLY A 183 -6.71 15.75 8.21
C GLY A 183 -6.17 16.23 9.55
N LYS A 184 -5.40 15.41 10.29
CA LYS A 184 -4.82 15.82 11.58
C LYS A 184 -3.90 17.02 11.46
N GLU A 185 -3.10 17.11 10.40
CA GLU A 185 -2.26 18.27 10.14
C GLU A 185 -3.10 19.53 9.82
N TRP A 186 -4.15 19.39 9.02
CA TRP A 186 -5.09 20.49 8.77
C TRP A 186 -5.78 20.97 10.06
N LEU A 187 -6.15 20.05 10.95
CA LEU A 187 -6.67 20.41 12.28
C LEU A 187 -5.61 21.11 13.14
N ARG A 188 -4.34 20.69 13.05
CA ARG A 188 -3.23 21.35 13.75
C ARG A 188 -3.04 22.79 13.26
N ILE A 189 -2.97 23.00 11.95
CA ILE A 189 -2.85 24.31 11.30
C ILE A 189 -4.02 25.21 11.70
N PHE A 190 -5.26 24.73 11.53
CA PHE A 190 -6.47 25.48 11.89
C PHE A 190 -6.50 25.90 13.37
N ARG A 191 -6.09 25.01 14.27
CA ARG A 191 -5.99 25.32 15.72
C ARG A 191 -4.88 26.33 16.03
N ALA A 192 -3.76 26.26 15.33
CA ALA A 192 -2.66 27.21 15.50
C ALA A 192 -3.06 28.62 15.02
N GLU A 193 -3.74 28.72 13.88
CA GLU A 193 -4.28 29.99 13.37
C GLU A 193 -5.26 30.63 14.36
N LYS A 194 -6.21 29.86 14.91
CA LYS A 194 -7.14 30.38 15.93
C LYS A 194 -6.45 30.89 17.19
N ARG A 195 -5.36 30.24 17.64
CA ARG A 195 -4.58 30.70 18.80
C ARG A 195 -3.86 32.02 18.51
N ASN A 196 -3.29 32.16 17.31
CA ASN A 196 -2.61 33.39 16.91
C ASN A 196 -3.57 34.58 16.77
N VAL A 197 -4.80 34.36 16.30
CA VAL A 197 -5.84 35.41 16.27
C VAL A 197 -6.25 35.82 17.68
N GLY A 198 -6.40 34.87 18.61
CA GLY A 198 -6.76 35.15 20.02
C GLY A 198 -5.69 35.91 20.81
N SER A 199 -4.40 35.67 20.56
CA SER A 199 -3.29 36.40 21.20
C SER A 199 -3.04 37.80 20.63
N SER A 200 -3.61 38.14 19.47
CA SER A 200 -3.48 39.47 18.86
C SER A 200 -4.56 40.47 19.30
N MET A 201 -5.52 40.02 20.12
CA MET A 201 -6.63 40.84 20.64
C MET A 201 -6.60 41.04 22.17
N SER A 202 -5.47 40.73 22.83
CA SER A 202 -5.23 40.96 24.26
C SER A 202 -4.04 41.86 24.47
#